data_AF-A0A430Q595-F1
#
_entry.id   AF-A0A430Q595-F1
#
_cell.length_a   1.000
_cell.length_b   1.000
_cell.length_c   1.000
_cell.angle_alpha   90.00
_cell.angle_beta   90.00
_cell.angle_gamma   90.00
#
_symmetry.space_group_name_H-M   'P 1'
#
loop_
_entity.id
_entity.type
_entity.pdbx_description
1 polymer ?
#
loop_
_entity_poly.entity_id
_entity_poly.type
_entity_poly.pdbx_seq_one_letter_code
_entity_poly.pdbx_strand_id
1 'polypeptide(L)'
;MVVSNSKKNIEGCKLPVKLPDSDFFRNTLLRAKCTLRNPPGNEVYRKLPHSFFEIDGRKNKTYAQHLCLLAKLFLDHKTLYYDTDPFLFYVLCEIDSRGYHLVGYFSKEKESSEDYNVACILVLPPFQRKGYGKYLIEFSYELSKIEGKSGSPEKPLSDLGLLSYRSYWAQTILELLLNSKATETGQDPALSINDIVDRTCIKRDDVIATLSHLNVLYYVKGQHVIYLSRDLIQAHQKAMQRRNLRVDAKLLNWKSRDWSKRGRW
;
A
#
# COMPACT_ATOMS: atom_id res chain seq x y z
N MET A 1 -18.95 -30.77 -11.84
CA MET A 1 -18.50 -32.16 -11.61
C MET A 1 -17.05 -32.28 -12.03
N VAL A 2 -16.13 -32.40 -11.08
CA VAL A 2 -15.01 -33.36 -11.06
C VAL A 2 -14.55 -33.40 -9.60
N VAL A 3 -14.72 -34.57 -8.99
CA VAL A 3 -14.18 -34.94 -7.67
C VAL A 3 -12.72 -35.36 -7.88
N SER A 4 -11.80 -34.86 -7.07
CA SER A 4 -10.52 -35.55 -6.85
C SER A 4 -10.08 -35.40 -5.40
N ASN A 5 -10.13 -36.53 -4.71
CA ASN A 5 -9.64 -36.76 -3.36
C ASN A 5 -8.10 -36.76 -3.36
N SER A 6 -7.49 -35.92 -2.53
CA SER A 6 -6.23 -36.32 -1.86
C SER A 6 -6.12 -35.64 -0.50
N LYS A 7 -6.27 -36.44 0.56
CA LYS A 7 -5.99 -36.06 1.94
C LYS A 7 -4.48 -35.93 2.11
N LYS A 8 -3.97 -34.72 2.36
CA LYS A 8 -2.70 -34.51 3.06
C LYS A 8 -2.95 -33.56 4.23
N ASN A 9 -2.81 -34.09 5.44
CA ASN A 9 -2.87 -33.31 6.67
C ASN A 9 -1.68 -32.34 6.69
N ILE A 10 -1.97 -31.04 6.75
CA ILE A 10 -0.98 -29.99 6.98
C ILE A 10 -1.23 -29.48 8.41
N GLU A 11 -0.41 -29.93 9.35
CA GLU A 11 -0.33 -29.36 10.69
C GLU A 11 0.64 -28.17 10.64
N GLY A 12 0.09 -26.96 10.78
CA GLY A 12 0.85 -25.72 10.80
C GLY A 12 -0.03 -24.60 11.36
N CYS A 13 0.54 -23.78 12.24
CA CYS A 13 -0.16 -22.79 13.07
C CYS A 13 -1.09 -21.88 12.24
N LYS A 14 -2.40 -22.01 12.45
CA LYS A 14 -3.47 -21.29 11.73
C LYS A 14 -3.79 -19.98 12.45
N LEU A 15 -3.45 -18.85 11.84
CA LEU A 15 -4.12 -17.58 12.15
C LEU A 15 -5.51 -17.55 11.52
N PRO A 16 -6.45 -16.79 12.10
CA PRO A 16 -7.86 -16.90 11.75
C PRO A 16 -8.14 -16.11 10.47
N VAL A 17 -7.84 -16.70 9.33
CA VAL A 17 -8.44 -16.31 8.06
C VAL A 17 -9.63 -17.24 7.82
N LYS A 18 -10.85 -16.69 7.93
CA LYS A 18 -12.10 -17.42 7.71
C LYS A 18 -12.16 -17.91 6.24
N LEU A 19 -11.99 -19.21 6.02
CA LEU A 19 -12.44 -19.92 4.83
C LEU A 19 -13.68 -20.75 5.19
N PRO A 20 -14.71 -20.83 4.34
CA PRO A 20 -15.92 -21.58 4.66
C PRO A 20 -15.69 -23.10 4.52
N ASP A 21 -16.28 -23.81 5.47
CA ASP A 21 -16.58 -25.24 5.57
C ASP A 21 -15.46 -26.26 5.85
N SER A 22 -15.14 -26.41 7.14
CA SER A 22 -15.46 -27.64 7.91
C SER A 22 -15.04 -27.51 9.38
N ASP A 23 -15.95 -27.95 10.26
CA ASP A 23 -15.76 -28.33 11.66
C ASP A 23 -15.63 -27.22 12.73
N PHE A 24 -16.82 -26.90 13.24
CA PHE A 24 -17.16 -26.23 14.51
C PHE A 24 -16.31 -26.67 15.74
N PHE A 25 -15.70 -27.88 15.72
CA PHE A 25 -14.85 -28.39 16.81
C PHE A 25 -13.39 -27.90 16.77
N ARG A 26 -12.82 -27.59 15.59
CA ARG A 26 -11.42 -27.13 15.49
C ARG A 26 -11.26 -25.64 15.84
N ASN A 27 -12.29 -24.83 15.60
CA ASN A 27 -12.24 -23.38 15.80
C ASN A 27 -12.18 -22.96 17.28
N THR A 28 -12.82 -23.70 18.19
CA THR A 28 -12.82 -23.35 19.63
C THR A 28 -11.48 -23.71 20.29
N LEU A 29 -10.91 -24.88 19.94
CA LEU A 29 -9.61 -25.34 20.46
C LEU A 29 -8.43 -24.53 19.93
N LEU A 30 -8.43 -24.17 18.64
CA LEU A 30 -7.35 -23.34 18.06
C LEU A 30 -7.40 -21.90 18.59
N ARG A 31 -8.59 -21.33 18.79
CA ARG A 31 -8.74 -20.01 19.44
C ARG A 31 -8.30 -20.02 20.89
N ALA A 32 -8.59 -21.10 21.62
CA ALA A 32 -8.16 -21.25 23.02
C ALA A 32 -6.65 -21.41 23.18
N LYS A 33 -5.97 -22.02 22.19
CA LYS A 33 -4.50 -22.25 22.21
C LYS A 33 -3.68 -21.13 21.57
N CYS A 34 -4.27 -20.32 20.69
CA CYS A 34 -3.55 -19.22 20.05
C CYS A 34 -3.35 -18.07 21.03
N THR A 35 -2.10 -17.75 21.37
CA THR A 35 -1.72 -16.65 22.27
C THR A 35 -1.39 -15.35 21.52
N LEU A 36 -1.08 -15.43 20.22
CA LEU A 36 -0.81 -14.27 19.39
C LEU A 36 -2.09 -13.48 19.11
N ARG A 37 -2.01 -12.16 19.27
CA ARG A 37 -3.11 -11.22 19.02
C ARG A 37 -2.74 -10.13 18.01
N ASN A 38 -1.54 -10.21 17.43
CA ASN A 38 -0.99 -9.30 16.44
C ASN A 38 -0.30 -10.08 15.30
N PRO A 39 -0.06 -9.45 14.14
CA PRO A 39 0.76 -10.04 13.09
C PRO A 39 2.20 -10.34 13.57
N PRO A 40 2.83 -11.45 13.13
CA PRO A 40 4.17 -11.85 13.55
C PRO A 40 5.23 -11.04 12.79
N GLY A 41 5.45 -9.81 13.22
CA GLY A 41 6.40 -8.89 12.61
C GLY A 41 6.68 -7.69 13.50
N ASN A 42 7.45 -6.75 12.99
CA ASN A 42 7.73 -5.52 13.71
C ASN A 42 6.61 -4.53 13.46
N GLU A 43 6.05 -3.96 14.52
CA GLU A 43 5.18 -2.81 14.37
C GLU A 43 6.04 -1.59 13.99
N VAL A 44 5.84 -1.08 12.79
CA VAL A 44 6.65 0.01 12.22
C VAL A 44 5.92 1.34 12.26
N TYR A 45 4.62 1.34 12.57
CA TYR A 45 3.80 2.53 12.67
C TYR A 45 2.62 2.28 13.59
N ARG A 46 2.29 3.25 14.43
CA ARG A 46 1.09 3.26 15.28
C ARG A 46 0.51 4.66 15.37
N LYS A 47 -0.76 4.81 14.98
CA LYS A 47 -1.60 5.99 15.20
C LYS A 47 -3.01 5.50 15.46
N LEU A 48 -3.43 5.47 16.72
CA LEU A 48 -4.69 4.84 17.12
C LEU A 48 -5.88 5.36 16.29
N PRO A 49 -6.78 4.47 15.84
CA PRO A 49 -6.83 3.03 16.13
C PRO A 49 -6.04 2.14 15.15
N HIS A 50 -5.09 2.66 14.37
CA HIS A 50 -4.41 1.94 13.30
C HIS A 50 -2.93 1.63 13.57
N SER A 51 -2.49 0.46 13.13
CA SER A 51 -1.08 0.05 13.15
C SER A 51 -0.66 -0.68 11.88
N PHE A 52 0.61 -0.50 11.48
CA PHE A 52 1.25 -1.27 10.43
C PHE A 52 2.34 -2.19 10.98
N PHE A 53 2.34 -3.43 10.51
CA PHE A 53 3.38 -4.42 10.79
C PHE A 53 4.18 -4.74 9.54
N GLU A 54 5.50 -4.67 9.63
CA GLU A 54 6.41 -5.21 8.62
C GLU A 54 6.70 -6.68 8.93
N ILE A 55 6.41 -7.54 7.96
CA ILE A 55 6.62 -8.98 8.04
C ILE A 55 7.55 -9.40 6.91
N ASP A 56 8.67 -10.02 7.27
CA ASP A 56 9.59 -10.65 6.32
C ASP A 56 9.05 -12.03 5.93
N GLY A 57 8.74 -12.22 4.64
CA GLY A 57 8.16 -13.45 4.11
C GLY A 57 9.09 -14.67 4.19
N ARG A 58 10.41 -14.48 4.30
CA ARG A 58 11.37 -15.58 4.56
C ARG A 58 11.32 -16.02 6.03
N LYS A 59 11.18 -15.06 6.96
CA LYS A 59 11.16 -15.34 8.41
C LYS A 59 9.81 -15.87 8.89
N ASN A 60 8.71 -15.40 8.31
CA ASN A 60 7.34 -15.75 8.71
C ASN A 60 6.58 -16.41 7.55
N LYS A 61 7.19 -17.44 6.94
CA LYS A 61 6.73 -18.08 5.71
C LYS A 61 5.27 -18.51 5.76
N THR A 62 4.86 -19.22 6.82
CA THR A 62 3.47 -19.69 6.99
C THR A 62 2.47 -18.53 7.04
N TYR A 63 2.79 -17.45 7.77
CA TYR A 63 1.92 -16.27 7.82
C TYR A 63 1.77 -15.62 6.45
N ALA A 64 2.89 -15.41 5.77
CA ALA A 64 2.94 -14.80 4.45
C ALA A 64 2.17 -15.63 3.42
N GLN A 65 2.31 -16.95 3.44
CA GLN A 65 1.55 -17.86 2.57
C GLN A 65 0.04 -17.78 2.84
N HIS A 66 -0.38 -17.72 4.11
CA HIS A 66 -1.79 -17.53 4.45
C HIS A 66 -2.35 -16.20 3.95
N LEU A 67 -1.59 -15.10 4.05
CA LEU A 67 -1.97 -13.82 3.46
C LEU A 67 -2.11 -13.92 1.94
N CYS A 68 -1.15 -14.58 1.28
CA CYS A 68 -1.18 -14.74 -0.17
C CYS A 68 -2.38 -15.57 -0.65
N LEU A 69 -2.69 -16.67 0.04
CA LEU A 69 -3.86 -17.50 -0.24
C LEU A 69 -5.16 -16.73 -0.01
N LEU A 70 -5.26 -15.95 1.07
CA LEU A 70 -6.39 -15.06 1.32
C LEU A 70 -6.56 -14.06 0.17
N ALA A 71 -5.48 -13.43 -0.26
CA ALA A 71 -5.52 -12.44 -1.32
C ALA A 71 -5.90 -13.03 -2.68
N LYS A 72 -5.49 -14.26 -2.97
CA LYS A 72 -5.83 -14.95 -4.23
C LYS A 72 -7.33 -15.13 -4.43
N LEU A 73 -8.13 -15.14 -3.35
CA LEU A 73 -9.60 -15.19 -3.40
C LEU A 73 -10.21 -13.90 -3.98
N PHE A 74 -9.48 -12.78 -3.93
CA PHE A 74 -9.98 -11.46 -4.31
C PHE A 74 -9.15 -10.81 -5.42
N LEU A 75 -8.04 -11.44 -5.83
CA LEU A 75 -7.12 -10.94 -6.84
C LEU A 75 -6.90 -11.99 -7.92
N ASP A 76 -7.41 -11.71 -9.12
CA ASP A 76 -7.37 -12.65 -10.24
C ASP A 76 -5.94 -12.87 -10.75
N HIS A 77 -5.14 -11.80 -10.82
CA HIS A 77 -3.79 -11.82 -11.39
C HIS A 77 -2.68 -12.18 -10.39
N LYS A 78 -3.00 -12.65 -9.18
CA LYS A 78 -1.96 -13.07 -8.21
C LYS A 78 -1.40 -14.45 -8.58
N THR A 79 -0.15 -14.47 -9.04
CA THR A 79 0.55 -15.68 -9.52
C THR A 79 1.43 -16.32 -8.45
N LEU A 80 2.06 -15.52 -7.58
CA LEU A 80 2.97 -15.98 -6.52
C LEU A 80 2.26 -16.03 -5.16
N TYR A 81 2.15 -17.24 -4.60
CA TYR A 81 1.52 -17.46 -3.30
C TYR A 81 2.24 -18.46 -2.37
N TYR A 82 3.16 -19.27 -2.87
CA TYR A 82 3.99 -20.18 -2.06
C TYR A 82 5.41 -19.68 -1.81
N ASP A 83 6.01 -19.03 -2.82
CA ASP A 83 7.31 -18.41 -2.67
C ASP A 83 7.15 -16.98 -2.12
N THR A 84 7.34 -16.84 -0.80
CA THR A 84 7.18 -15.59 -0.07
C THR A 84 8.53 -15.01 0.36
N ASP A 85 9.61 -15.76 0.17
CA ASP A 85 10.96 -15.39 0.58
C ASP A 85 11.45 -14.04 0.01
N PRO A 86 11.15 -13.66 -1.26
CA PRO A 86 11.61 -12.39 -1.82
C PRO A 86 10.76 -11.18 -1.39
N PHE A 87 9.69 -11.37 -0.61
CA PHE A 87 8.73 -10.30 -0.29
C PHE A 87 8.79 -9.82 1.17
N LEU A 88 8.55 -8.53 1.35
CA LEU A 88 8.08 -7.92 2.58
C LEU A 88 6.57 -7.72 2.50
N PHE A 89 5.89 -7.84 3.64
CA PHE A 89 4.45 -7.61 3.76
C PHE A 89 4.20 -6.52 4.80
N TYR A 90 3.44 -5.50 4.43
CA TYR A 90 3.04 -4.40 5.31
C TYR A 90 1.57 -4.54 5.63
N VAL A 91 1.28 -5.00 6.84
CA VAL A 91 -0.05 -5.40 7.29
C VAL A 91 -0.68 -4.29 8.12
N LEU A 92 -1.80 -3.75 7.62
CA LEU A 92 -2.63 -2.78 8.34
C LEU A 92 -3.63 -3.49 9.25
N CYS A 93 -3.65 -3.07 10.51
CA CYS A 93 -4.62 -3.50 11.50
C CYS A 93 -5.40 -2.34 12.10
N GLU A 94 -6.67 -2.58 12.42
CA GLU A 94 -7.44 -1.83 13.41
C GLU A 94 -7.21 -2.43 14.80
N ILE A 95 -7.12 -1.60 15.83
CA ILE A 95 -6.90 -2.00 17.22
C ILE A 95 -8.19 -1.78 18.01
N ASP A 96 -8.65 -2.82 18.70
CA ASP A 96 -9.70 -2.73 19.70
C ASP A 96 -9.28 -3.44 21.02
N SER A 97 -10.20 -3.54 21.98
CA SER A 97 -9.96 -4.21 23.27
C SER A 97 -9.63 -5.70 23.17
N ARG A 98 -9.85 -6.33 22.02
CA ARG A 98 -9.58 -7.76 21.75
C ARG A 98 -8.24 -7.97 21.03
N GLY A 99 -7.60 -6.92 20.54
CA GLY A 99 -6.30 -6.96 19.88
C GLY A 99 -6.32 -6.33 18.49
N TYR A 100 -5.55 -6.91 17.56
CA TYR A 100 -5.30 -6.36 16.24
C TYR A 100 -6.10 -7.14 15.19
N HIS A 101 -6.88 -6.41 14.39
CA HIS A 101 -7.74 -6.98 13.35
C HIS A 101 -7.20 -6.59 11.98
N LEU A 102 -6.83 -7.60 11.19
CA LEU A 102 -6.38 -7.41 9.81
C LEU A 102 -7.45 -6.67 8.99
N VAL A 103 -7.06 -5.54 8.41
CA VAL A 103 -7.89 -4.73 7.52
C VAL A 103 -7.47 -4.92 6.06
N GLY A 104 -6.17 -4.95 5.83
CA GLY A 104 -5.57 -5.04 4.51
C GLY A 104 -4.06 -5.11 4.59
N TYR A 105 -3.41 -5.29 3.46
CA TYR A 105 -1.96 -5.29 3.38
C TYR A 105 -1.49 -4.88 1.98
N PHE A 106 -0.22 -4.56 1.86
CA PHE A 106 0.48 -4.64 0.59
C PHE A 106 1.78 -5.44 0.73
N SER A 107 2.21 -6.10 -0.34
CA SER A 107 3.54 -6.72 -0.44
C SER A 107 4.46 -5.89 -1.30
N LYS A 108 5.75 -5.96 -1.00
CA LYS A 108 6.82 -5.27 -1.70
C LYS A 108 7.97 -6.24 -1.90
N GLU A 109 8.53 -6.30 -3.10
CA GLU A 109 9.76 -7.08 -3.34
C GLU A 109 10.92 -6.45 -2.56
N LYS A 110 11.77 -7.29 -1.98
CA LYS A 110 13.00 -6.84 -1.31
C LYS A 110 13.94 -6.14 -2.31
N GLU A 111 13.96 -6.66 -3.53
CA GLU A 111 14.70 -6.14 -4.67
C GLU A 111 13.77 -6.20 -5.88
N SER A 112 13.43 -5.04 -6.44
CA SER A 112 12.59 -4.93 -7.63
C SER A 112 13.41 -4.32 -8.75
N SER A 113 13.56 -5.00 -9.89
CA SER A 113 14.30 -4.48 -11.04
C SER A 113 13.62 -3.26 -11.67
N GLU A 114 12.29 -3.20 -11.54
CA GLU A 114 11.44 -2.14 -12.09
C GLU A 114 11.11 -1.05 -11.05
N ASP A 115 11.78 -1.02 -9.90
CA ASP A 115 11.48 -0.08 -8.79
C ASP A 115 9.98 -0.05 -8.41
N TYR A 116 9.32 -1.22 -8.40
CA TYR A 116 7.95 -1.30 -7.89
C TYR A 116 7.96 -1.17 -6.37
N ASN A 117 7.23 -0.20 -5.84
CA ASN A 117 7.09 -0.01 -4.39
C ASN A 117 5.94 -0.83 -3.80
N VAL A 118 5.09 -1.40 -4.66
CA VAL A 118 3.99 -2.30 -4.32
C VAL A 118 3.90 -3.38 -5.39
N ALA A 119 3.99 -4.64 -4.99
CA ALA A 119 3.72 -5.81 -5.84
C ALA A 119 2.23 -6.20 -5.81
N CYS A 120 1.65 -6.22 -4.62
CA CYS A 120 0.25 -6.58 -4.44
C CYS A 120 -0.35 -5.73 -3.31
N ILE A 121 -1.59 -5.28 -3.46
CA ILE A 121 -2.30 -4.51 -2.46
C ILE A 121 -3.74 -5.02 -2.34
N LEU A 122 -4.20 -5.17 -1.11
CA LEU A 122 -5.54 -5.65 -0.81
C LEU A 122 -6.10 -4.94 0.41
N VAL A 123 -7.34 -4.47 0.28
CA VAL A 123 -8.22 -4.18 1.41
C VAL A 123 -9.28 -5.27 1.45
N LEU A 124 -9.45 -5.92 2.59
CA LEU A 124 -10.45 -6.98 2.73
C LEU A 124 -11.86 -6.43 2.47
N PRO A 125 -12.75 -7.20 1.83
CA PRO A 125 -14.06 -6.71 1.39
C PRO A 125 -14.88 -5.92 2.45
N PRO A 126 -14.95 -6.35 3.74
CA PRO A 126 -15.71 -5.62 4.77
C PRO A 126 -15.18 -4.23 5.11
N PHE A 127 -13.95 -3.92 4.69
CA PHE A 127 -13.26 -2.66 4.97
C PHE A 127 -13.05 -1.80 3.71
N GLN A 128 -13.52 -2.25 2.55
CA GLN A 128 -13.44 -1.47 1.32
C GLN A 128 -14.29 -0.20 1.40
N ARG A 129 -13.93 0.82 0.59
CA ARG A 129 -14.59 2.13 0.52
C ARG A 129 -14.58 2.95 1.83
N LYS A 130 -13.78 2.55 2.84
CA LYS A 130 -13.58 3.29 4.10
C LYS A 130 -12.29 4.15 4.13
N GLY A 131 -11.61 4.30 2.98
CA GLY A 131 -10.36 5.07 2.86
C GLY A 131 -9.08 4.25 3.04
N TYR A 132 -9.17 2.99 3.49
CA TYR A 132 -8.00 2.15 3.74
C TYR A 132 -7.12 1.88 2.52
N GLY A 133 -7.70 1.82 1.31
CA GLY A 133 -6.91 1.65 0.08
C GLY A 133 -5.92 2.79 -0.12
N LYS A 134 -6.39 4.05 0.01
CA LYS A 134 -5.52 5.23 -0.06
C LYS A 134 -4.53 5.28 1.09
N TYR A 135 -4.91 4.78 2.27
CA TYR A 135 -4.03 4.76 3.42
C TYR A 135 -2.85 3.78 3.24
N LEU A 136 -3.11 2.59 2.69
CA LEU A 136 -2.08 1.63 2.29
C LEU A 136 -1.16 2.21 1.20
N ILE A 137 -1.72 2.86 0.18
CA ILE A 137 -0.96 3.51 -0.90
C ILE A 137 -0.08 4.65 -0.35
N GLU A 138 -0.63 5.51 0.50
CA GLU A 138 0.14 6.59 1.13
C GLU A 138 1.30 6.01 1.94
N PHE A 139 1.05 4.95 2.70
CA PHE A 139 2.08 4.29 3.48
C PHE A 139 3.21 3.72 2.60
N SER A 140 2.90 3.10 1.45
CA SER A 140 3.93 2.61 0.54
C SER A 140 4.81 3.73 -0.02
N TYR A 141 4.24 4.91 -0.27
CA TYR A 141 5.01 6.08 -0.69
C TYR A 141 5.83 6.72 0.45
N GLU A 142 5.36 6.69 1.69
CA GLU A 142 6.19 7.11 2.85
C GLU A 142 7.44 6.23 2.99
N LEU A 143 7.35 4.93 2.71
CA LEU A 143 8.53 4.06 2.64
C LEU A 143 9.47 4.47 1.50
N SER A 144 8.92 4.71 0.30
CA SER A 144 9.70 5.19 -0.86
C SER A 144 10.44 6.50 -0.57
N LYS A 145 9.82 7.43 0.17
CA LYS A 145 10.45 8.69 0.61
C LYS A 145 11.65 8.45 1.54
N ILE A 146 11.52 7.53 2.50
CA ILE A 146 12.64 7.17 3.39
C ILE A 146 13.77 6.49 2.61
N GLU A 147 13.44 5.73 1.57
CA GLU A 147 14.43 5.09 0.69
C GLU A 147 15.09 6.07 -0.29
N GLY A 148 14.51 7.26 -0.49
CA GLY A 148 14.98 8.22 -1.49
C GLY A 148 14.80 7.73 -2.92
N LYS A 149 13.78 6.90 -3.18
CA LYS A 149 13.52 6.29 -4.49
C LYS A 149 12.11 6.56 -4.95
N SER A 150 11.94 6.88 -6.24
CA SER A 150 10.61 6.95 -6.85
C SER A 150 10.07 5.53 -7.08
N GLY A 151 8.74 5.37 -6.98
CA GLY A 151 8.09 4.07 -7.11
C GLY A 151 6.72 4.13 -7.76
N SER A 152 6.30 2.99 -8.29
CA SER A 152 5.00 2.75 -8.92
C SER A 152 4.49 1.38 -8.49
N PRO A 153 3.17 1.10 -8.51
CA PRO A 153 2.69 -0.27 -8.34
C PRO A 153 3.05 -1.15 -9.55
N GLU A 154 3.20 -2.45 -9.29
CA GLU A 154 3.29 -3.49 -10.31
C GLU A 154 2.04 -3.50 -11.20
N LYS A 155 2.23 -3.80 -12.48
CA LYS A 155 1.18 -3.82 -13.51
C LYS A 155 0.95 -5.26 -14.01
N PRO A 156 -0.30 -5.63 -14.37
CA PRO A 156 -1.51 -4.80 -14.40
C PRO A 156 -2.14 -4.64 -13.01
N LEU A 157 -2.72 -3.45 -12.76
CA LEU A 157 -3.56 -3.19 -11.60
C LEU A 157 -4.98 -3.71 -11.82
N SER A 158 -5.68 -4.10 -10.75
CA SER A 158 -7.13 -4.29 -10.77
C SER A 158 -7.85 -2.95 -10.99
N ASP A 159 -9.07 -2.95 -11.53
CA ASP A 159 -9.85 -1.72 -11.75
C ASP A 159 -9.99 -0.88 -10.47
N LEU A 160 -10.29 -1.54 -9.35
CA LEU A 160 -10.39 -0.87 -8.04
C LEU A 160 -9.04 -0.31 -7.59
N GLY A 161 -7.95 -1.04 -7.85
CA GLY A 161 -6.58 -0.59 -7.60
C GLY A 161 -6.25 0.65 -8.42
N LEU A 162 -6.49 0.62 -9.73
CA LEU A 162 -6.23 1.74 -10.64
C LEU A 162 -7.00 3.00 -10.27
N LEU A 163 -8.29 2.88 -9.94
CA LEU A 163 -9.08 4.02 -9.45
C LEU A 163 -8.53 4.60 -8.15
N SER A 164 -8.07 3.73 -7.23
CA SER A 164 -7.49 4.15 -5.95
C SER A 164 -6.16 4.89 -6.15
N TYR A 165 -5.27 4.38 -7.00
CA TYR A 165 -3.98 5.03 -7.33
C TYR A 165 -4.19 6.35 -8.06
N ARG A 166 -5.02 6.41 -9.10
CA ARG A 166 -5.35 7.67 -9.80
C ARG A 166 -5.89 8.73 -8.84
N SER A 167 -6.79 8.33 -7.95
CA SER A 167 -7.35 9.25 -6.95
C SER A 167 -6.31 9.70 -5.91
N TYR A 168 -5.40 8.81 -5.49
CA TYR A 168 -4.30 9.15 -4.59
C TYR A 168 -3.31 10.11 -5.26
N TRP A 169 -2.80 9.78 -6.45
CA TRP A 169 -1.84 10.61 -7.18
C TRP A 169 -2.38 12.01 -7.46
N ALA A 170 -3.62 12.11 -7.94
CA ALA A 170 -4.25 13.41 -8.17
C ALA A 170 -4.32 14.24 -6.89
N GLN A 171 -4.69 13.63 -5.75
CA GLN A 171 -4.74 14.34 -4.48
C GLN A 171 -3.36 14.77 -4.00
N THR A 172 -2.37 13.87 -4.03
CA THR A 172 -1.01 14.16 -3.57
C THR A 172 -0.34 15.24 -4.41
N ILE A 173 -0.49 15.19 -5.74
CA ILE A 173 0.11 16.18 -6.65
C ILE A 173 -0.58 17.54 -6.50
N LEU A 174 -1.91 17.60 -6.47
CA LEU A 174 -2.63 18.87 -6.29
C LEU A 174 -2.36 19.48 -4.91
N GLU A 175 -2.31 18.67 -3.85
CA GLU A 175 -1.96 19.12 -2.50
C GLU A 175 -0.54 19.73 -2.48
N LEU A 176 0.42 19.12 -3.18
CA LEU A 176 1.77 19.66 -3.32
C LEU A 176 1.78 21.00 -4.06
N LEU A 177 1.12 21.07 -5.22
CA LEU A 177 1.05 22.28 -6.06
C LEU A 177 0.39 23.46 -5.34
N LEU A 178 -0.62 23.19 -4.51
CA LEU A 178 -1.34 24.23 -3.75
C LEU A 178 -0.59 24.70 -2.50
N ASN A 179 0.24 23.84 -1.92
CA ASN A 179 1.01 24.15 -0.72
C ASN A 179 2.40 24.72 -1.03
N SER A 180 2.90 24.60 -2.26
CA SER A 180 4.10 25.32 -2.68
C SER A 180 3.85 26.82 -2.64
N LYS A 181 4.56 27.52 -1.75
CA LYS A 181 4.58 28.99 -1.72
C LYS A 181 5.45 29.50 -2.87
N ALA A 182 5.09 30.67 -3.41
CA ALA A 182 5.95 31.46 -4.29
C ALA A 182 7.34 31.58 -3.66
N THR A 183 8.36 31.10 -4.38
CA THR A 183 9.77 31.18 -3.96
C THR A 183 10.30 32.61 -3.97
N GLU A 184 9.63 33.53 -4.66
CA GLU A 184 9.97 34.95 -4.73
C GLU A 184 8.71 35.82 -4.67
N THR A 185 8.81 37.00 -4.04
CA THR A 185 7.74 38.02 -4.02
C THR A 185 7.40 38.44 -5.44
N GLY A 186 6.28 37.92 -5.98
CA GLY A 186 5.73 38.30 -7.28
C GLY A 186 5.84 37.26 -8.39
N GLN A 187 6.38 36.06 -8.13
CA GLN A 187 6.34 34.95 -9.09
C GLN A 187 5.42 33.83 -8.58
N ASP A 188 4.53 33.32 -9.44
CA ASP A 188 3.79 32.11 -9.13
C ASP A 188 4.79 30.93 -8.95
N PRO A 189 4.65 30.10 -7.91
CA PRO A 189 5.53 28.97 -7.70
C PRO A 189 5.40 27.96 -8.85
N ALA A 190 6.38 27.96 -9.76
CA ALA A 190 6.44 27.01 -10.84
C ALA A 190 7.18 25.74 -10.38
N LEU A 191 6.46 24.79 -9.79
CA LEU A 191 7.01 23.45 -9.56
C LEU A 191 7.19 22.72 -10.89
N SER A 192 8.41 22.28 -11.18
CA SER A 192 8.68 21.44 -12.33
C SER A 192 8.16 20.01 -12.12
N ILE A 193 8.05 19.23 -13.20
CA ILE A 193 7.73 17.79 -13.11
C ILE A 193 8.75 17.06 -12.23
N ASN A 194 10.03 17.44 -12.29
CA ASN A 194 11.09 16.84 -11.47
C ASN A 194 10.85 17.12 -9.98
N ASP A 195 10.49 18.36 -9.62
CA ASP A 195 10.19 18.71 -8.22
C ASP A 195 9.02 17.90 -7.66
N ILE A 196 8.01 17.61 -8.50
CA ILE A 196 6.88 16.77 -8.11
C ILE A 196 7.34 15.33 -7.88
N VAL A 197 8.14 14.77 -8.79
CA VAL A 197 8.70 13.41 -8.65
C VAL A 197 9.52 13.31 -7.36
N ASP A 198 10.43 14.25 -7.12
CA ASP A 198 11.34 14.21 -5.98
C ASP A 198 10.62 14.34 -4.63
N ARG A 199 9.60 15.21 -4.56
CA ARG A 199 8.85 15.45 -3.31
C ARG A 199 7.78 14.40 -3.02
N THR A 200 7.24 13.75 -4.04
CA THR A 200 6.16 12.76 -3.89
C THR A 200 6.64 11.31 -3.96
N CYS A 201 7.83 11.08 -4.53
CA CYS A 201 8.37 9.78 -4.92
C CYS A 201 7.47 9.00 -5.90
N ILE A 202 6.55 9.66 -6.59
CA ILE A 202 5.76 9.07 -7.67
C ILE A 202 6.64 9.05 -8.93
N LYS A 203 6.67 7.93 -9.67
CA LYS A 203 7.41 7.85 -10.93
C LYS A 203 6.97 8.94 -11.91
N ARG A 204 7.93 9.44 -12.71
CA ARG A 204 7.70 10.50 -13.70
C ARG A 204 6.50 10.22 -14.61
N ASP A 205 6.39 9.00 -15.13
CA ASP A 205 5.32 8.63 -16.04
C ASP A 205 3.94 8.73 -15.37
N ASP A 206 3.83 8.35 -14.11
CA ASP A 206 2.59 8.44 -13.35
C ASP A 206 2.24 9.90 -13.01
N VAL A 207 3.24 10.76 -12.76
CA VAL A 207 3.05 12.21 -12.60
C VAL A 207 2.52 12.84 -13.89
N ILE A 208 3.17 12.57 -15.02
CA ILE A 208 2.76 13.10 -16.33
C ILE A 208 1.36 12.59 -16.69
N ALA A 209 1.11 11.28 -16.56
CA ALA A 209 -0.20 10.71 -16.83
C ALA A 209 -1.30 11.31 -15.95
N THR A 210 -0.99 11.58 -14.67
CA THR A 210 -1.94 12.21 -13.74
C THR A 210 -2.23 13.65 -14.13
N LEU A 211 -1.21 14.48 -14.38
CA LEU A 211 -1.39 15.88 -14.78
C LEU A 211 -2.12 16.01 -16.12
N SER A 212 -1.81 15.12 -17.08
CA SER A 212 -2.53 15.04 -18.36
C SER A 212 -4.00 14.65 -18.17
N HIS A 213 -4.29 13.65 -17.33
CA HIS A 213 -5.67 13.24 -17.04
C HIS A 213 -6.48 14.30 -16.31
N LEU A 214 -5.83 15.15 -15.51
CA LEU A 214 -6.45 16.31 -14.87
C LEU A 214 -6.63 17.50 -15.84
N ASN A 215 -6.11 17.41 -17.07
CA ASN A 215 -6.07 18.50 -18.07
C ASN A 215 -5.40 19.78 -17.55
N VAL A 216 -4.32 19.63 -16.77
CA VAL A 216 -3.57 20.76 -16.21
C VAL A 216 -2.18 20.92 -16.81
N LEU A 217 -1.73 19.97 -17.63
CA LEU A 217 -0.40 19.97 -18.23
C LEU A 217 -0.44 20.53 -19.66
N TYR A 218 0.29 21.61 -19.90
CA TYR A 218 0.41 22.27 -21.21
C TYR A 218 1.85 22.26 -21.68
N TYR A 219 2.07 22.27 -23.00
CA TYR A 219 3.38 22.38 -23.60
C TYR A 219 3.49 23.71 -24.35
N VAL A 220 4.30 24.64 -23.82
CA VAL A 220 4.45 26.00 -24.33
C VAL A 220 5.92 26.27 -24.55
N LYS A 221 6.31 26.65 -25.77
CA LYS A 221 7.69 27.01 -26.15
C LYS A 221 8.76 25.97 -25.74
N GLY A 222 8.43 24.68 -25.84
CA GLY A 222 9.36 23.61 -25.49
C GLY A 222 9.38 23.21 -24.00
N GLN A 223 8.52 23.80 -23.18
CA GLN A 223 8.47 23.56 -21.74
C GLN A 223 7.08 23.12 -21.27
N HIS A 224 7.04 22.29 -20.23
CA HIS A 224 5.82 21.91 -19.56
C HIS A 224 5.40 23.00 -18.57
N VAL A 225 4.15 23.47 -18.69
CA VAL A 225 3.54 24.46 -17.80
C VAL A 225 2.29 23.82 -17.17
N ILE A 226 2.12 24.01 -15.86
CA ILE A 226 0.98 23.50 -15.10
C ILE A 226 0.02 24.65 -14.80
N TYR A 227 -1.25 24.50 -15.18
CA TYR A 227 -2.31 25.48 -14.89
C TYR A 227 -3.46 24.84 -14.13
N LEU A 228 -3.83 25.43 -12.98
CA LEU A 228 -4.92 24.94 -12.14
C LEU A 228 -6.12 25.89 -12.21
N SER A 229 -7.27 25.40 -12.66
CA SER A 229 -8.52 26.17 -12.66
C SER A 229 -9.08 26.32 -11.24
N ARG A 230 -9.81 27.40 -10.97
CA ARG A 230 -10.45 27.62 -9.66
C ARG A 230 -11.39 26.47 -9.28
N ASP A 231 -12.11 25.91 -10.25
CA ASP A 231 -13.03 24.80 -10.02
C ASP A 231 -12.30 23.53 -9.57
N LEU A 232 -11.16 23.23 -10.19
CA LEU A 232 -10.32 22.08 -9.80
C LEU A 232 -9.79 22.25 -8.37
N ILE A 233 -9.36 23.46 -8.01
CA ILE A 233 -8.87 23.79 -6.67
C ILE A 233 -9.99 23.58 -5.63
N GLN A 234 -11.19 24.10 -5.89
CA GLN A 234 -12.33 23.94 -4.97
C GLN A 234 -12.78 22.48 -4.85
N ALA A 235 -12.81 21.74 -5.96
CA ALA A 235 -13.14 20.32 -5.96
C ALA A 235 -12.11 19.52 -5.15
N HIS A 236 -10.82 19.82 -5.31
CA HIS A 236 -9.75 19.22 -4.53
C HIS A 236 -9.90 19.51 -3.03
N GLN A 237 -10.11 20.77 -2.64
CA GLN A 237 -10.31 21.16 -1.24
C GLN A 237 -11.48 20.41 -0.59
N LYS A 238 -12.63 20.31 -1.27
CA LYS A 238 -13.79 19.52 -0.80
C LYS A 238 -13.46 18.03 -0.65
N ALA A 239 -12.68 17.47 -1.57
CA ALA A 239 -12.26 16.06 -1.49
C ALA A 239 -11.30 15.82 -0.33
N MET A 240 -10.41 16.76 -0.04
CA MET A 240 -9.44 16.66 1.07
C MET A 240 -10.10 16.80 2.44
N GLN A 241 -11.15 17.61 2.58
CA GLN A 241 -11.96 17.69 3.80
C GLN A 241 -12.62 16.35 4.18
N ARG A 242 -12.87 15.47 3.21
CA ARG A 242 -13.45 14.14 3.43
C ARG A 242 -12.40 13.07 3.72
N ARG A 243 -11.10 13.38 3.59
CA ARG A 243 -10.00 12.43 3.74
C ARG A 243 -9.54 12.37 5.19
N ASN A 244 -10.13 11.45 5.96
CA ASN A 244 -9.87 11.35 7.40
C ASN A 244 -8.63 10.50 7.75
N LEU A 245 -8.22 9.59 6.86
CA LEU A 245 -7.07 8.72 7.06
C LEU A 245 -5.85 9.30 6.33
N ARG A 246 -4.84 9.70 7.09
CA ARG A 246 -3.54 10.18 6.63
C ARG A 246 -2.41 9.53 7.41
N VAL A 247 -1.38 9.09 6.69
CA VAL A 247 -0.14 8.64 7.31
C VAL A 247 0.57 9.86 7.92
N ASP A 248 1.07 9.69 9.13
CA ASP A 248 1.90 10.69 9.79
C ASP A 248 3.34 10.20 9.75
N ALA A 249 4.15 10.78 8.86
CA ALA A 249 5.54 10.36 8.66
C ALA A 249 6.37 10.36 9.95
N LYS A 250 6.02 11.17 10.95
CA LYS A 250 6.75 11.23 12.23
C LYS A 250 6.52 10.01 13.11
N LEU A 251 5.43 9.27 12.89
CA LEU A 251 5.09 8.05 13.63
C LEU A 251 5.60 6.78 12.94
N LEU A 252 6.25 6.92 11.77
CA LEU A 252 6.84 5.82 11.03
C LEU A 252 8.24 5.53 11.57
N ASN A 253 8.36 4.51 12.43
CA ASN A 253 9.63 4.00 12.93
C ASN A 253 10.16 2.91 11.98
N TRP A 254 10.71 3.35 10.86
CA TRP A 254 11.23 2.45 9.81
C TRP A 254 12.59 2.91 9.29
N LYS A 255 13.43 1.94 8.91
CA LYS A 255 14.74 2.19 8.30
C LYS A 255 14.90 1.30 7.07
N SER A 256 15.42 1.88 6.00
CA SER A 256 15.76 1.14 4.79
C SER A 256 16.81 0.07 5.07
N ARG A 257 16.65 -1.08 4.40
CA ARG A 257 17.57 -2.22 4.50
C ARG A 257 18.15 -2.52 3.13
N ASP A 258 19.46 -2.70 3.11
CA ASP A 258 20.16 -3.19 1.92
C ASP A 258 20.03 -4.71 1.85
N TRP A 259 19.19 -5.19 0.94
CA TRP A 259 18.92 -6.62 0.75
C TRP A 259 20.00 -7.31 -0.10
N SER A 260 20.75 -6.55 -0.91
CA SER A 260 21.80 -7.07 -1.81
C SER A 260 22.95 -7.74 -1.06
N LYS A 261 23.18 -7.31 0.19
CA LYS A 261 24.27 -7.79 1.04
C LYS A 261 23.93 -9.06 1.84
N ARG A 262 22.68 -9.53 1.84
CA ARG A 262 22.24 -10.69 2.65
C ARG A 262 22.40 -12.05 1.96
N GLY A 263 23.12 -12.13 0.86
CA GLY A 263 23.41 -13.36 0.10
C GLY A 263 24.51 -14.28 0.67
N ARG A 264 25.07 -14.00 1.84
CA ARG A 264 26.00 -14.91 2.52
C ARG A 264 25.51 -15.08 3.94
N TRP A 265 24.80 -16.16 4.26
CA TRP A 265 24.68 -16.86 5.56
C TRP A 265 23.61 -17.94 5.41
#